data_AF-Q08ML3-F1
#
_entry.id   AF-Q08ML3-F1
#
_cell.length_a   1.000
_cell.length_b   1.000
_cell.length_c   1.000
_cell.angle_alpha   90.00
_cell.angle_beta   90.00
_cell.angle_gamma   90.00
#
_symmetry.space_group_name_H-M   'P 1'
#
loop_
_entity.id
_entity.type
_entity.pdbx_description
1 polymer ?
#
loop_
_entity_poly.entity_id
_entity_poly.type
_entity_poly.pdbx_seq_one_letter_code
_entity_poly.pdbx_strand_id
1 'polypeptide(L)'
;EIHARGEGRVYSGTRGLAAGLVDRVGSFEEACRYALERAGVKTERFELALYGGAERRVSLLQLLLSGARTHLYAFCPTAWALTEQGGLEPRDRFD
;
A
#
# COMPACT_ATOMS: atom_id res chain seq x y z
N GLU A 1 -5.27 40.40 -4.37
CA GLU A 1 -5.00 39.53 -5.52
C GLU A 1 -4.87 38.04 -5.15
N ILE A 2 -3.99 37.67 -4.19
CA ILE A 2 -3.86 36.26 -3.74
C ILE A 2 -5.14 35.72 -3.09
N HIS A 3 -5.85 36.55 -2.31
CA HIS A 3 -7.10 36.16 -1.66
C HIS A 3 -8.14 35.61 -2.66
N ALA A 4 -8.35 36.29 -3.78
CA ALA A 4 -9.27 35.86 -4.84
C ALA A 4 -8.86 34.54 -5.52
N ARG A 5 -7.56 34.19 -5.48
CA ARG A 5 -7.08 32.89 -6.00
C ARG A 5 -7.19 31.77 -4.96
N GLY A 6 -7.34 32.10 -3.68
CA GLY A 6 -7.26 31.18 -2.52
C GLY A 6 -8.59 30.76 -1.89
N GLU A 7 -9.74 31.11 -2.47
CA GLU A 7 -11.09 30.78 -1.95
C GLU A 7 -11.49 29.31 -2.17
N GLY A 8 -10.58 28.36 -1.91
CA GLY A 8 -10.83 26.92 -2.09
C GLY A 8 -10.88 26.46 -3.55
N ARG A 9 -10.49 27.31 -4.50
CA ARG A 9 -10.42 26.95 -5.91
C ARG A 9 -9.30 25.95 -6.16
N VAL A 10 -9.64 24.82 -6.79
CA VAL A 10 -8.67 23.78 -7.20
C VAL A 10 -8.10 24.11 -8.58
N TYR A 11 -6.78 23.98 -8.73
CA TYR A 11 -6.07 24.21 -9.99
C TYR A 11 -5.37 22.92 -10.43
N SER A 12 -5.37 22.65 -11.74
CA SER A 12 -4.43 21.70 -12.33
C SER A 12 -3.02 22.28 -12.36
N GLY A 13 -1.99 21.45 -12.51
CA GLY A 13 -0.59 21.93 -12.57
C GLY A 13 -0.38 23.04 -13.61
N THR A 14 -0.93 22.88 -14.82
CA THR A 14 -0.83 23.90 -15.89
C THR A 14 -1.58 25.19 -15.56
N ARG A 15 -2.76 25.10 -14.93
CA ARG A 15 -3.52 26.28 -14.50
C ARG A 15 -2.83 26.99 -13.33
N GLY A 16 -2.19 26.24 -12.43
CA GLY A 16 -1.37 26.80 -11.37
C GLY A 16 -0.20 27.60 -11.92
N LEU A 17 0.47 27.08 -12.96
CA LEU A 17 1.59 27.76 -13.62
C LEU A 17 1.12 29.07 -14.27
N ALA A 18 0.03 29.02 -15.04
CA ALA A 18 -0.54 30.21 -15.68
C ALA A 18 -1.02 31.27 -14.66
N ALA A 19 -1.47 30.82 -13.48
CA ALA A 19 -1.87 31.69 -12.39
C ALA A 19 -0.69 32.13 -11.50
N GLY A 20 0.55 31.79 -11.83
CA GLY A 20 1.74 32.14 -11.04
C GLY A 20 1.74 31.54 -9.63
N LEU A 21 1.00 30.45 -9.41
CA LEU A 21 0.93 29.73 -8.13
C LEU A 21 2.06 28.70 -7.98
N VAL A 22 2.63 28.24 -9.10
CA VAL A 22 3.79 27.35 -9.15
C VAL A 22 4.81 27.90 -10.12
N ASP A 23 6.10 27.68 -9.85
CA ASP A 23 7.18 28.20 -10.69
C ASP A 23 7.38 27.36 -11.96
N ARG A 24 7.20 26.04 -11.85
CA ARG A 24 7.44 25.06 -12.93
C ARG A 24 6.49 23.88 -12.80
N VAL A 25 6.26 23.21 -13.93
CA VAL A 25 5.52 21.94 -14.02
C VAL A 25 6.46 20.93 -14.66
N GLY A 26 6.57 19.74 -14.07
CA GLY A 26 7.50 18.72 -14.50
C GLY A 26 7.28 17.39 -13.77
N SER A 27 8.17 16.43 -14.02
CA SER A 27 8.16 15.14 -13.33
C SER A 27 8.78 15.24 -11.94
N PHE A 28 8.63 14.16 -11.16
CA PHE A 28 9.26 14.03 -9.86
C PHE A 28 10.79 14.09 -9.95
N GLU A 29 11.38 13.41 -10.93
CA GLU A 29 12.82 13.38 -11.16
C GLU A 29 13.38 14.76 -11.50
N GLU A 30 12.62 15.56 -12.26
CA GLU A 30 12.99 16.94 -12.58
C GLU A 30 12.98 17.83 -11.33
N ALA A 31 12.02 17.63 -10.43
CA ALA A 31 11.98 18.33 -9.16
C ALA A 31 13.19 17.96 -8.27
N CYS A 32 13.54 16.67 -8.18
CA CYS A 32 14.73 16.23 -7.45
C CYS A 32 16.02 16.78 -8.05
N ARG A 33 16.16 16.74 -9.37
CA ARG A 33 17.33 17.28 -10.07
C ARG A 33 17.48 18.77 -9.83
N TYR A 34 16.38 19.52 -9.92
CA TYR A 34 16.37 20.95 -9.63
C TYR A 34 16.77 21.25 -8.18
N ALA A 35 16.30 20.46 -7.22
CA ALA A 35 16.71 20.60 -5.82
C ALA A 35 18.22 20.36 -5.63
N LEU A 36 18.78 19.32 -6.25
CA LEU A 36 20.22 19.02 -6.20
C LEU A 36 21.06 20.12 -6.84
N GLU A 37 20.64 20.64 -7.99
CA GLU A 37 21.28 21.75 -8.68
C GLU A 37 21.30 23.00 -7.78
N ARG A 38 20.16 23.32 -7.14
CA ARG A 38 20.06 24.46 -6.21
C ARG A 38 20.88 24.27 -4.94
N ALA A 39 21.07 23.03 -4.50
CA ALA A 39 21.94 22.68 -3.37
C ALA A 39 23.43 22.64 -3.76
N GLY A 40 23.78 22.73 -5.04
CA GLY A 40 25.15 22.63 -5.53
C GLY A 40 25.76 21.23 -5.41
N VAL A 41 24.93 20.19 -5.26
CA VAL A 41 25.38 18.81 -5.12
C VAL A 41 25.55 18.20 -6.50
N LYS A 42 26.77 17.76 -6.83
CA LYS A 42 27.09 17.10 -8.11
C LYS A 42 26.84 15.60 -8.03
N THR A 43 25.59 15.21 -7.80
CA THR A 43 25.17 13.80 -7.86
C THR A 43 24.00 13.66 -8.82
N GLU A 44 23.99 12.58 -9.59
CA GLU A 44 22.86 12.24 -10.45
C GLU A 44 21.82 11.38 -9.71
N ARG A 45 22.22 10.79 -8.58
CA ARG A 45 21.36 9.91 -7.78
C ARG A 45 20.79 10.68 -6.60
N PHE A 46 19.47 10.72 -6.50
CA PHE A 46 18.77 11.22 -5.33
C PHE A 46 18.40 10.06 -4.40
N GLU A 47 18.48 10.30 -3.10
CA GLU A 47 17.98 9.39 -2.07
C GLU A 47 16.73 9.99 -1.43
N LEU A 48 15.72 9.15 -1.20
CA LEU A 48 14.48 9.57 -0.55
C LEU A 48 14.49 9.12 0.91
N ALA A 49 14.52 10.09 1.81
CA ALA A 49 14.28 9.84 3.22
C ALA A 49 12.79 10.04 3.52
N LEU A 50 12.11 8.95 3.88
CA LEU A 50 10.72 9.00 4.31
C LEU A 50 10.68 9.29 5.82
N TYR A 51 10.08 10.42 6.20
CA TYR A 51 9.87 10.76 7.60
C TYR A 51 8.41 10.47 7.99
N GLY A 52 8.21 9.73 9.09
CA GLY A 52 6.88 9.45 9.64
C GLY A 52 6.18 8.20 9.09
N GLY A 53 6.91 7.28 8.44
CA GLY A 53 6.39 5.95 8.16
C GLY A 53 6.07 5.25 9.49
N ALA A 54 4.83 4.79 9.67
CA ALA A 54 4.48 3.99 10.83
C ALA A 54 5.41 2.78 10.87
N GLU A 55 6.22 2.64 11.92
CA GLU A 55 6.94 1.41 12.16
C GLU A 55 5.90 0.29 12.24
N ARG A 56 5.79 -0.51 11.18
CA ARG A 56 4.93 -1.68 11.16
C ARG A 56 5.56 -2.68 12.11
N ARG A 57 5.21 -2.59 13.40
CA ARG A 57 5.47 -3.62 14.39
C ARG A 57 4.60 -4.81 14.03
N VAL A 58 5.06 -5.60 13.08
CA VAL A 58 4.49 -6.91 12.82
C VAL A 58 4.81 -7.76 14.04
N SER A 59 3.76 -8.12 14.80
CA SER A 59 3.92 -9.11 15.86
C SER A 59 4.47 -10.39 15.24
N LEU A 60 5.49 -11.00 15.84
CA LEU A 60 6.04 -12.28 15.40
C LEU A 60 4.92 -13.34 15.25
N LEU A 61 3.92 -13.29 16.13
CA LEU A 61 2.74 -14.15 16.05
C LEU A 61 1.91 -13.87 14.80
N GLN A 62 1.75 -12.60 14.40
CA GLN A 62 1.09 -12.25 13.14
C GLN A 62 1.89 -12.70 11.91
N LEU A 63 3.23 -12.69 11.96
CA LEU A 63 4.08 -13.21 10.90
C LEU A 63 3.94 -14.74 10.79
N LEU A 64 4.05 -15.44 11.91
CA LEU A 64 3.92 -16.89 11.97
C LEU A 64 2.51 -17.36 11.56
N LEU A 65 1.46 -16.65 12.00
CA LEU A 65 0.07 -16.97 11.64
C LEU A 65 -0.19 -16.73 10.14
N SER A 66 0.35 -15.66 9.58
CA SER A 66 0.27 -15.39 8.14
C SER A 66 1.01 -16.46 7.31
N GLY A 67 2.17 -16.94 7.79
CA GLY A 67 2.92 -18.01 7.14
C GLY A 67 2.25 -19.40 7.27
N ALA A 68 1.66 -19.71 8.42
CA ALA A 68 1.00 -21.00 8.68
C ALA A 68 -0.29 -21.20 7.88
N ARG A 69 -1.02 -20.11 7.57
CA ARG A 69 -2.23 -20.16 6.72
C ARG A 69 -1.98 -20.75 5.34
N THR A 70 -0.77 -20.61 4.80
CA THR A 70 -0.36 -21.20 3.52
C THR A 70 -0.31 -22.73 3.55
N HIS A 71 -0.14 -23.35 4.72
CA HIS A 71 -0.03 -24.81 4.88
C HIS A 71 -1.34 -25.49 5.30
N LEU A 72 -2.33 -24.75 5.80
CA LEU A 72 -3.62 -25.32 6.23
C LEU A 72 -4.47 -25.84 5.05
N TYR A 73 -4.29 -25.30 3.84
CA TYR A 73 -4.95 -25.83 2.65
C TYR A 73 -4.37 -27.16 2.15
N ALA A 74 -3.17 -27.56 2.60
CA ALA A 74 -2.55 -28.82 2.20
C ALA A 74 -3.02 -30.02 3.05
N PHE A 75 -3.57 -29.78 4.25
CA PHE A 75 -3.98 -30.83 5.20
C PHE A 75 -5.47 -31.15 5.20
N CYS A 76 -6.28 -30.46 4.38
CA CYS A 76 -7.73 -30.66 4.37
C CYS A 76 -8.24 -31.97 3.69
N PRO A 77 -7.49 -32.72 2.85
CA PRO A 77 -8.01 -34.00 2.35
C PRO A 77 -8.10 -35.08 3.44
N THR A 78 -7.17 -35.09 4.41
CA THR A 78 -7.09 -36.14 5.43
C THR A 78 -8.08 -35.94 6.58
N ALA A 79 -8.49 -34.69 6.87
CA ALA A 79 -9.54 -34.42 7.84
C ALA A 79 -10.93 -34.89 7.35
N TRP A 80 -11.19 -34.79 6.04
CA TRP A 80 -12.44 -35.29 5.46
C TRP A 80 -12.49 -36.83 5.42
N ALA A 81 -11.36 -37.48 5.12
CA ALA A 81 -11.26 -38.94 5.09
C ALA A 81 -11.47 -39.60 6.47
N LEU A 82 -11.10 -38.93 7.56
CA LEU A 82 -11.31 -39.44 8.92
C LEU A 82 -12.76 -39.32 9.41
N THR A 83 -13.61 -38.56 8.72
CA THR A 83 -15.03 -38.41 9.07
C THR A 83 -15.90 -39.48 8.42
N GLU A 84 -15.45 -40.11 7.32
CA GLU A 84 -16.25 -41.12 6.62
C GLU A 84 -16.09 -42.56 7.12
N GLN A 85 -15.13 -42.86 8.00
CA GLN A 85 -14.88 -44.23 8.51
C GLN A 85 -15.49 -44.52 9.90
N GLY A 86 -16.25 -43.59 10.48
CA GLY A 86 -17.02 -43.80 11.71
C GLY A 86 -18.49 -44.11 11.43
N GLY A 87 -18.78 -45.32 10.97
CA GLY A 87 -20.13 -45.74 10.57
C GLY A 87 -21.17 -45.71 11.71
N LEU A 88 -22.38 -45.25 11.37
CA LEU A 88 -23.63 -45.65 11.99
C LEU A 88 -24.69 -45.81 10.87
N GLU A 89 -24.88 -47.07 10.46
CA GLU A 89 -26.02 -47.59 9.70
C GLU A 89 -27.35 -47.39 10.48
N PRO A 90 -28.52 -47.63 9.85
CA PRO A 90 -29.56 -46.64 9.59
C PRO A 90 -30.63 -46.60 10.69
N ARG A 91 -31.35 -45.48 10.77
CA ARG A 91 -32.68 -45.46 11.39
C ARG A 91 -33.70 -44.87 10.44
N ASP A 92 -34.65 -45.74 10.10
CA ASP A 92 -35.88 -45.47 9.40
C ASP A 92 -36.65 -44.25 9.94
N ARG A 93 -37.43 -43.66 9.02
CA ARG A 93 -38.74 -43.04 9.21
C ARG A 93 -38.77 -41.59 9.72
N PHE A 94 -39.24 -40.66 8.90
CA PHE A 94 -40.68 -40.31 8.79
C PHE A 94 -40.93 -39.37 7.60
N ASP A 95 -42.03 -39.68 6.89
CA ASP A 95 -42.84 -38.97 5.88
C ASP A 95 -42.22 -38.41 4.58
#